data_AF-D2EFV3-F1
#
_entry.id   AF-D2EFV3-F1
#
_cell.length_a   1.000
_cell.length_b   1.000
_cell.length_c   1.000
_cell.angle_alpha   90.00
_cell.angle_beta   90.00
_cell.angle_gamma   90.00
#
_symmetry.space_group_name_H-M   'P 1'
#
loop_
_entity.id
_entity.type
_entity.pdbx_description
1 polymer ?
#
loop_
_entity_poly.entity_id
_entity_poly.type
_entity_poly.pdbx_seq_one_letter_code
_entity_poly.pdbx_strand_id
1 'polypeptide(L)'
;MVKYRILSQKKSENGRVIALALNYISPSMVKILLTKKLKVNSIVQIDNDIAYYKKKYIGKVLETRNAEDITINTDYSIKYTGGYSVDGKRIFLDKNFPKLIVVNNKIVNTIDSIAKHHEITEKWLVDFGYSYAYSHRLATSIERDFIKILGVNWQDYDREVGKYLHENYTRKLENTPLDLDLLPYVESRDSKALKEIKESMNTQILNIAQHGE
;
A
#
# COMPACT_ATOMS: atom_id res chain seq x y z
N MET A 1 -13.91 20.19 -0.46
CA MET A 1 -14.25 18.94 0.25
C MET A 1 -13.82 17.70 -0.53
N VAL A 2 -12.99 16.86 0.08
CA VAL A 2 -12.51 15.59 -0.50
C VAL A 2 -13.37 14.43 0.01
N LYS A 3 -13.66 13.44 -0.84
CA LYS A 3 -14.49 12.28 -0.48
C LYS A 3 -13.62 11.11 -0.02
N TYR A 4 -13.98 10.52 1.11
CA TYR A 4 -13.34 9.33 1.66
C TYR A 4 -14.38 8.24 1.92
N ARG A 5 -14.02 6.97 1.71
CA ARG A 5 -14.84 5.82 2.06
C ARG A 5 -14.41 5.27 3.42
N ILE A 6 -15.34 5.08 4.34
CA ILE A 6 -15.06 4.45 5.64
C ILE A 6 -14.67 2.99 5.41
N LEU A 7 -13.44 2.64 5.81
CA LEU A 7 -12.86 1.30 5.68
C LEU A 7 -13.17 0.46 6.92
N SER A 8 -12.91 1.02 8.09
CA SER A 8 -13.02 0.31 9.35
C SER A 8 -13.22 1.30 10.50
N GLN A 9 -13.73 0.79 11.62
CA GLN A 9 -14.07 1.61 12.80
C GLN A 9 -13.88 0.80 14.07
N LYS A 10 -13.32 1.44 15.10
CA LYS A 10 -13.16 0.86 16.44
C LYS A 10 -13.71 1.84 17.48
N LYS A 11 -14.36 1.31 18.53
CA LYS A 11 -14.70 2.13 19.69
C LYS A 11 -13.41 2.47 20.44
N SER A 12 -13.26 3.75 20.80
CA SER A 12 -12.28 4.23 21.77
C SER A 12 -12.81 4.00 23.18
N GLU A 13 -11.91 3.96 24.17
CA GLU A 13 -12.21 3.78 25.60
C GLU A 13 -13.25 4.78 26.12
N ASN A 14 -13.29 5.99 25.54
CA ASN A 14 -14.17 7.08 25.99
C ASN A 14 -15.55 7.04 25.29
N GLY A 15 -15.93 5.93 24.68
CA GLY A 15 -17.19 5.74 23.95
C GLY A 15 -17.25 6.41 22.56
N ARG A 16 -16.24 7.21 22.18
CA ARG A 16 -16.09 7.78 20.82
C ARG A 16 -15.68 6.70 19.83
N VAL A 17 -15.87 6.94 18.53
CA VAL A 17 -15.52 5.97 17.48
C VAL A 17 -14.36 6.51 16.66
N ILE A 18 -13.28 5.75 16.53
CA ILE A 18 -12.19 6.06 15.59
C ILE A 18 -12.49 5.32 14.29
N ALA A 19 -12.55 6.05 13.19
CA ALA A 19 -12.72 5.50 11.85
C ALA A 19 -11.46 5.71 11.02
N LEU A 20 -11.14 4.76 10.16
CA LEU A 20 -10.24 4.96 9.04
C LEU A 20 -11.06 5.13 7.77
N ALA A 21 -10.69 6.12 6.96
CA ALA A 21 -11.31 6.36 5.67
C ALA A 21 -10.26 6.63 4.60
N LEU A 22 -10.52 6.19 3.36
CA LEU A 22 -9.58 6.29 2.25
C LEU A 22 -10.19 7.04 1.06
N ASN A 23 -9.39 7.89 0.41
CA ASN A 23 -9.66 8.41 -0.92
C ASN A 23 -8.96 7.51 -1.96
N TYR A 24 -9.72 7.01 -2.93
CA TYR A 24 -9.26 6.03 -3.93
C TYR A 24 -8.77 6.69 -5.22
N ILE A 25 -9.05 7.96 -5.44
CA ILE A 25 -8.67 8.65 -6.69
C ILE A 25 -7.24 9.19 -6.56
N SER A 26 -6.96 9.77 -5.40
CA SER A 26 -5.63 10.19 -4.99
C SER A 26 -5.42 9.54 -3.63
N PRO A 27 -4.68 8.41 -3.56
CA PRO A 27 -4.52 7.63 -2.34
C PRO A 27 -4.13 8.50 -1.15
N SER A 28 -5.09 8.69 -0.26
CA SER A 28 -4.90 9.36 1.02
C SER A 28 -5.79 8.70 2.05
N MET A 29 -5.29 8.59 3.28
CA MET A 29 -6.01 7.98 4.39
C MET A 29 -6.17 8.98 5.51
N VAL A 30 -7.36 9.02 6.09
CA VAL A 30 -7.68 9.84 7.25
C VAL A 30 -8.15 8.97 8.40
N LYS A 31 -7.66 9.32 9.59
CA LYS A 31 -8.15 8.82 10.87
C LYS A 31 -9.11 9.84 11.44
N ILE A 32 -10.36 9.45 11.67
CA ILE A 32 -11.43 10.36 12.06
C ILE A 32 -11.95 9.98 13.44
N LEU A 33 -12.04 10.96 14.34
CA LEU A 33 -12.79 10.83 15.58
C LEU A 33 -14.27 11.13 15.31
N LEU A 34 -15.06 10.08 15.16
CA LEU A 34 -16.49 10.15 14.93
C LEU A 34 -17.28 10.32 16.23
N THR A 35 -18.33 11.13 16.14
CA THR A 35 -19.37 11.25 17.19
C THR A 35 -20.30 10.05 17.22
N LYS A 36 -20.42 9.32 16.10
CA LYS A 36 -21.23 8.11 15.98
C LYS A 36 -20.67 7.14 14.95
N LYS A 37 -20.92 5.84 15.15
CA LYS A 37 -20.55 4.81 14.18
C LYS A 37 -21.31 5.02 12.85
N LEU A 38 -20.60 4.86 11.74
CA LEU A 38 -21.14 4.82 10.39
C LEU A 38 -21.12 3.39 9.85
N LYS A 39 -21.80 3.14 8.73
CA LYS A 39 -21.65 1.87 8.02
C LYS A 39 -20.29 1.84 7.32
N VAL A 40 -19.59 0.71 7.32
CA VAL A 40 -18.45 0.51 6.41
C VAL A 40 -18.91 0.77 4.98
N ASN A 41 -18.04 1.34 4.15
CA ASN A 41 -18.32 1.86 2.82
C ASN A 41 -19.16 3.15 2.74
N SER A 42 -19.52 3.77 3.87
CA SER A 42 -20.12 5.12 3.84
C SER A 42 -19.12 6.12 3.26
N ILE A 43 -19.60 7.00 2.39
CA ILE A 43 -18.80 8.11 1.86
C ILE A 43 -18.94 9.31 2.79
N VAL A 44 -17.82 9.76 3.35
CA VAL A 44 -17.71 10.99 4.12
C VAL A 44 -17.00 12.06 3.30
N GLN A 45 -17.31 13.32 3.59
CA GLN A 45 -16.65 14.47 2.98
C GLN A 45 -15.80 15.13 4.05
N ILE A 46 -14.53 15.37 3.74
CA ILE A 46 -13.59 16.06 4.61
C ILE A 46 -13.36 17.47 4.07
N ASP A 47 -13.42 18.44 4.97
CA ASP A 47 -13.07 19.84 4.71
C ASP A 47 -12.13 20.30 5.83
N ASN A 48 -10.86 20.53 5.50
CA ASN A 48 -9.78 20.66 6.48
C ASN A 48 -9.84 19.50 7.51
N ASP A 49 -9.94 19.81 8.79
CA ASP A 49 -9.97 18.81 9.86
C ASP A 49 -11.40 18.38 10.25
N ILE A 50 -12.41 18.71 9.43
CA ILE A 50 -13.82 18.46 9.76
C ILE A 50 -14.40 17.39 8.83
N ALA A 51 -15.00 16.37 9.44
CA ALA A 51 -15.67 15.30 8.73
C ALA A 51 -17.19 15.51 8.67
N TYR A 52 -17.76 15.30 7.49
CA TYR A 52 -19.19 15.43 7.20
C TYR A 52 -19.74 14.14 6.58
N TYR A 53 -20.97 13.80 6.94
CA TYR A 53 -21.75 12.75 6.28
C TYR A 53 -23.14 13.28 5.96
N LYS A 54 -23.55 13.22 4.70
CA LYS A 54 -24.83 13.79 4.22
C LYS A 54 -25.00 15.27 4.64
N LYS A 55 -23.95 16.08 4.44
CA LYS A 55 -23.86 17.50 4.82
C LYS A 55 -24.00 17.80 6.33
N LYS A 56 -23.92 16.79 7.21
CA LYS A 56 -23.94 16.95 8.67
C LYS A 56 -22.57 16.67 9.27
N TYR A 57 -22.16 17.47 10.24
CA TYR A 57 -20.96 17.22 11.04
C TYR A 57 -21.03 15.83 11.69
N ILE A 58 -19.94 15.08 11.60
CA ILE A 58 -19.81 13.75 12.21
C ILE A 58 -18.55 13.56 13.04
N GLY A 59 -17.61 14.51 13.02
CA GLY A 59 -16.34 14.32 13.71
C GLY A 59 -15.21 15.21 13.19
N LYS A 60 -14.03 14.97 13.73
CA LYS A 60 -12.78 15.65 13.35
C LYS A 60 -11.76 14.66 12.83
N VAL A 61 -10.94 15.09 11.87
CA VAL A 61 -9.75 14.36 11.43
C VAL A 61 -8.69 14.47 12.53
N LEU A 62 -8.05 13.35 12.87
CA LEU A 62 -6.96 13.26 13.84
C LEU A 62 -5.60 13.13 13.15
N GLU A 63 -5.58 12.47 12.00
CA GLU A 63 -4.36 12.18 11.25
C GLU A 63 -4.73 12.04 9.78
N THR A 64 -3.88 12.57 8.90
CA THR A 64 -3.97 12.44 7.45
C THR A 64 -2.65 11.92 6.93
N ARG A 65 -2.69 10.94 6.03
CA ARG A 65 -1.52 10.46 5.27
C ARG A 65 -1.83 10.59 3.79
N ASN A 66 -0.92 11.16 3.01
CA ASN A 66 -1.06 11.30 1.56
C ASN A 66 0.03 10.52 0.84
N ALA A 67 -0.30 9.90 -0.29
CA ALA A 67 0.68 9.19 -1.09
C ALA A 67 1.74 10.13 -1.68
N GLU A 68 1.44 11.42 -1.84
CA GLU A 68 2.39 12.43 -2.30
C GLU A 68 3.51 12.73 -1.28
N ASP A 69 3.29 12.39 -0.01
CA ASP A 69 4.31 12.52 1.05
C ASP A 69 5.29 11.32 1.07
N ILE A 70 5.08 10.34 0.19
CA ILE A 70 5.78 9.06 0.17
C ILE A 70 6.74 8.99 -1.02
N THR A 71 7.97 8.57 -0.77
CA THR A 71 8.95 8.37 -1.84
C THR A 71 8.76 7.01 -2.48
N ILE A 72 8.54 6.98 -3.79
CA ILE A 72 8.52 5.74 -4.57
C ILE A 72 9.92 5.54 -5.17
N ASN A 73 10.53 4.39 -4.89
CA ASN A 73 11.84 4.01 -5.41
C ASN A 73 11.74 2.75 -6.26
N THR A 74 12.40 2.76 -7.42
CA THR A 74 12.38 1.64 -8.37
C THR A 74 13.77 1.10 -8.71
N ASP A 75 14.74 1.27 -7.81
CA ASP A 75 16.16 0.94 -8.06
C ASP A 75 16.61 -0.33 -7.33
N TYR A 76 15.78 -0.85 -6.42
CA TYR A 76 16.08 -2.04 -5.63
C TYR A 76 15.39 -3.29 -6.18
N SER A 77 15.98 -4.46 -5.90
CA SER A 77 15.31 -5.74 -6.19
C SER A 77 14.48 -6.20 -5.00
N ILE A 78 13.23 -6.56 -5.27
CA ILE A 78 12.23 -7.01 -4.32
C ILE A 78 11.73 -8.38 -4.78
N LYS A 79 11.44 -9.31 -3.86
CA LYS A 79 11.09 -10.68 -4.26
C LYS A 79 9.69 -10.79 -4.88
N TYR A 80 8.78 -9.94 -4.44
CA TYR A 80 7.43 -9.80 -4.99
C TYR A 80 7.40 -8.70 -6.05
N THR A 81 6.23 -8.11 -6.34
CA THR A 81 6.13 -6.94 -7.24
C THR A 81 6.66 -5.67 -6.61
N GLY A 82 6.45 -5.51 -5.30
CA GLY A 82 6.83 -4.35 -4.53
C GLY A 82 6.93 -4.68 -3.04
N GLY A 83 7.12 -3.63 -2.26
CA GLY A 83 7.16 -3.66 -0.81
C GLY A 83 7.32 -2.26 -0.25
N TYR A 84 7.55 -2.15 1.05
CA TYR A 84 7.65 -0.87 1.74
C TYR A 84 8.73 -0.88 2.80
N SER A 85 9.26 0.30 3.15
CA SER A 85 10.20 0.44 4.25
C SER A 85 9.50 0.22 5.60
N VAL A 86 10.27 -0.17 6.62
CA VAL A 86 9.77 -0.35 8.00
C VAL A 86 9.06 0.91 8.51
N ASP A 87 9.59 2.10 8.21
CA ASP A 87 8.98 3.38 8.62
C ASP A 87 7.82 3.83 7.70
N GLY A 88 7.59 3.13 6.59
CA GLY A 88 6.54 3.42 5.61
C GLY A 88 6.75 4.70 4.80
N LYS A 89 7.92 5.35 4.86
CA LYS A 89 8.22 6.57 4.07
C LYS A 89 8.69 6.27 2.66
N ARG A 90 9.13 5.03 2.40
CA ARG A 90 9.54 4.57 1.08
C ARG A 90 8.70 3.38 0.65
N ILE A 91 8.29 3.40 -0.60
CA ILE A 91 7.63 2.29 -1.27
C ILE A 91 8.53 1.86 -2.41
N PHE A 92 8.73 0.56 -2.51
CA PHE A 92 9.56 -0.06 -3.52
C PHE A 92 8.66 -0.71 -4.56
N LEU A 93 8.90 -0.40 -5.83
CA LEU A 93 8.48 -1.24 -6.94
C LEU A 93 9.74 -1.89 -7.48
N ASP A 94 9.74 -3.21 -7.68
CA ASP A 94 10.95 -3.91 -8.10
C ASP A 94 11.56 -3.27 -9.38
N LYS A 95 12.89 -3.13 -9.39
CA LYS A 95 13.63 -2.46 -10.47
C LYS A 95 13.38 -3.06 -11.85
N ASN A 96 13.12 -4.36 -11.91
CA ASN A 96 12.85 -5.10 -13.12
C ASN A 96 11.35 -5.29 -13.39
N PHE A 97 10.47 -4.84 -12.50
CA PHE A 97 9.03 -4.83 -12.75
C PHE A 97 8.68 -3.69 -13.72
N PRO A 98 7.85 -3.94 -14.76
CA PRO A 98 7.49 -2.93 -15.73
C PRO A 98 6.67 -1.80 -15.08
N LYS A 99 7.03 -0.55 -15.38
CA LYS A 99 6.35 0.66 -14.86
C LYS A 99 5.03 0.90 -15.60
N LEU A 100 4.98 0.45 -16.85
CA LEU A 100 3.81 0.46 -17.70
C LEU A 100 3.57 -0.96 -18.20
N ILE A 101 2.35 -1.46 -18.06
CA ILE A 101 1.91 -2.73 -18.67
C ILE A 101 0.75 -2.47 -19.61
N VAL A 102 0.60 -3.34 -20.61
CA VAL A 102 -0.52 -3.29 -21.55
C VAL A 102 -1.49 -4.42 -21.22
N VAL A 103 -2.72 -4.07 -20.86
CA VAL A 103 -3.80 -5.02 -20.58
C VAL A 103 -4.94 -4.74 -21.56
N ASN A 104 -5.20 -5.66 -22.48
CA ASN A 104 -6.23 -5.52 -23.52
C ASN A 104 -6.20 -4.14 -24.22
N ASN A 105 -5.03 -3.76 -24.75
CA ASN A 105 -4.77 -2.47 -25.43
C ASN A 105 -4.91 -1.22 -24.55
N LYS A 106 -5.00 -1.37 -23.22
CA LYS A 106 -4.96 -0.26 -22.28
C LYS A 106 -3.64 -0.24 -21.53
N ILE A 107 -3.05 0.94 -21.43
CA ILE A 107 -1.83 1.15 -20.65
C ILE A 107 -2.22 1.34 -19.17
N VAL A 108 -1.61 0.56 -18.29
CA VAL A 108 -1.74 0.70 -16.83
C VAL A 108 -0.39 1.07 -16.25
N ASN A 109 -0.36 2.15 -15.46
CA ASN A 109 0.81 2.55 -14.69
C ASN A 109 0.86 1.75 -13.37
N THR A 110 1.90 0.93 -13.23
CA THR A 110 2.06 0.03 -12.08
C THR A 110 2.60 0.76 -10.85
N ILE A 111 3.21 1.94 -11.03
CA ILE A 111 3.49 2.84 -9.91
C ILE A 111 2.16 3.30 -9.28
N ASP A 112 1.17 3.63 -10.10
CA ASP A 112 -0.13 4.03 -9.56
C ASP A 112 -0.88 2.82 -8.99
N SER A 113 -1.01 1.71 -9.72
CA SER A 113 -1.81 0.58 -9.24
C SER A 113 -1.16 -0.21 -8.09
N ILE A 114 0.12 -0.55 -8.18
CA ILE A 114 0.81 -1.37 -7.19
C ILE A 114 1.38 -0.47 -6.10
N ALA A 115 2.33 0.42 -6.42
CA ALA A 115 3.00 1.19 -5.38
C ALA A 115 2.03 2.11 -4.62
N LYS A 116 1.17 2.89 -5.29
CA LYS A 116 0.28 3.84 -4.61
C LYS A 116 -1.01 3.24 -4.08
N HIS A 117 -1.71 2.40 -4.85
CA HIS A 117 -3.01 1.88 -4.42
C HIS A 117 -2.90 0.62 -3.56
N HIS A 118 -1.89 -0.24 -3.80
CA HIS A 118 -1.67 -1.46 -3.01
C HIS A 118 -0.73 -1.21 -1.83
N GLU A 119 0.57 -1.00 -2.09
CA GLU A 119 1.64 -1.03 -1.07
C GLU A 119 1.45 0.07 0.00
N ILE A 120 1.20 1.32 -0.42
CA ILE A 120 0.96 2.44 0.52
C ILE A 120 -0.24 2.13 1.44
N THR A 121 -1.35 1.65 0.87
CA THR A 121 -2.55 1.40 1.66
C THR A 121 -2.34 0.26 2.63
N GLU A 122 -1.69 -0.82 2.19
CA GLU A 122 -1.33 -1.94 3.06
C GLU A 122 -0.49 -1.47 4.24
N LYS A 123 0.58 -0.71 3.97
CA LYS A 123 1.47 -0.18 5.01
C LYS A 123 0.73 0.70 6.01
N TRP A 124 -0.10 1.63 5.54
CA TRP A 124 -0.86 2.50 6.44
C TRP A 124 -1.83 1.73 7.34
N LEU A 125 -2.48 0.69 6.80
CA LEU A 125 -3.36 -0.15 7.61
C LEU A 125 -2.57 -0.94 8.66
N VAL A 126 -1.42 -1.52 8.29
CA VAL A 126 -0.52 -2.18 9.24
C VAL A 126 -0.07 -1.22 10.35
N ASP A 127 0.35 0.00 9.99
CA ASP A 127 0.75 1.03 10.97
C ASP A 127 -0.37 1.46 11.91
N PHE A 128 -1.62 1.38 11.44
CA PHE A 128 -2.79 1.59 12.29
C PHE A 128 -3.17 0.38 13.13
N GLY A 129 -2.35 -0.67 13.15
CA GLY A 129 -2.49 -1.86 13.99
C GLY A 129 -3.43 -2.91 13.44
N TYR A 130 -3.73 -2.88 12.13
CA TYR A 130 -4.50 -3.94 11.48
C TYR A 130 -3.56 -5.11 11.14
N SER A 131 -4.08 -6.34 11.20
CA SER A 131 -3.29 -7.50 10.81
C SER A 131 -2.95 -7.43 9.32
N TYR A 132 -1.75 -7.88 8.95
CA TYR A 132 -1.28 -7.91 7.57
C TYR A 132 -2.31 -8.55 6.62
N ALA A 133 -2.83 -9.74 6.96
CA ALA A 133 -3.83 -10.42 6.13
C ALA A 133 -5.14 -9.63 5.92
N TYR A 134 -5.53 -8.77 6.85
CA TYR A 134 -6.66 -7.87 6.66
C TYR A 134 -6.27 -6.66 5.80
N SER A 135 -5.13 -6.05 6.08
CA SER A 135 -4.55 -4.93 5.32
C SER A 135 -4.38 -5.28 3.85
N HIS A 136 -3.78 -6.43 3.55
CA HIS A 136 -3.55 -6.95 2.21
C HIS A 136 -4.84 -7.09 1.41
N ARG A 137 -5.84 -7.79 1.96
CA ARG A 137 -7.15 -7.95 1.29
C ARG A 137 -7.81 -6.62 0.97
N LEU A 138 -7.65 -5.63 1.84
CA LEU A 138 -8.22 -4.30 1.61
C LEU A 138 -7.45 -3.54 0.54
N ALA A 139 -6.11 -3.57 0.58
CA ALA A 139 -5.23 -3.01 -0.44
C ALA A 139 -5.52 -3.60 -1.83
N THR A 140 -5.62 -4.93 -1.95
CA THR A 140 -6.04 -5.59 -3.21
C THR A 140 -7.41 -5.11 -3.68
N SER A 141 -8.37 -4.90 -2.77
CA SER A 141 -9.68 -4.38 -3.17
C SER A 141 -9.63 -2.94 -3.67
N ILE A 142 -8.71 -2.12 -3.13
CA ILE A 142 -8.51 -0.72 -3.53
C ILE A 142 -7.84 -0.66 -4.90
N GLU A 143 -6.78 -1.43 -5.10
CA GLU A 143 -6.13 -1.61 -6.39
C GLU A 143 -7.14 -2.06 -7.45
N ARG A 144 -7.96 -3.07 -7.14
CA ARG A 144 -9.03 -3.53 -8.04
C ARG A 144 -10.03 -2.45 -8.41
N ASP A 145 -10.45 -1.63 -7.44
CA ASP A 145 -11.37 -0.52 -7.71
C ASP A 145 -10.71 0.52 -8.64
N PHE A 146 -9.41 0.82 -8.44
CA PHE A 146 -8.63 1.70 -9.31
C PHE A 146 -8.52 1.15 -10.75
N ILE A 147 -8.15 -0.12 -10.91
CA ILE A 147 -8.07 -0.79 -12.22
C ILE A 147 -9.42 -0.75 -12.96
N LYS A 148 -10.52 -0.95 -12.24
CA LYS A 148 -11.88 -0.83 -12.82
C LYS A 148 -12.21 0.59 -13.27
N ILE A 149 -11.74 1.63 -12.56
CA ILE A 149 -11.92 3.03 -12.96
C ILE A 149 -11.18 3.33 -14.26
N LEU A 150 -10.01 2.72 -14.49
CA LEU A 150 -9.31 2.76 -15.78
C LEU A 150 -10.05 1.99 -16.91
N GLY A 151 -11.17 1.35 -16.57
CA GLY A 151 -11.95 0.50 -17.45
C GLY A 151 -11.21 -0.78 -17.85
N VAL A 152 -10.27 -1.24 -17.04
CA VAL A 152 -9.55 -2.50 -17.24
C VAL A 152 -10.26 -3.59 -16.44
N ASN A 153 -10.42 -4.77 -17.04
CA ASN A 153 -10.96 -5.92 -16.34
C ASN A 153 -9.93 -6.43 -15.31
N TRP A 154 -10.39 -6.67 -14.07
CA TRP A 154 -9.52 -7.08 -12.98
C TRP A 154 -8.79 -8.39 -13.25
N GLN A 155 -9.48 -9.40 -13.78
CA GLN A 155 -8.90 -10.72 -14.03
C GLN A 155 -7.82 -10.66 -15.12
N ASP A 156 -8.00 -9.81 -16.13
CA ASP A 156 -7.00 -9.62 -17.17
C ASP A 156 -5.77 -8.88 -16.65
N TYR A 157 -5.96 -7.88 -15.79
CA TYR A 157 -4.88 -7.18 -15.10
C TYR A 157 -4.11 -8.11 -14.15
N ASP A 158 -4.82 -8.86 -13.30
CA ASP A 158 -4.24 -9.78 -12.33
C ASP A 158 -3.42 -10.88 -13.03
N ARG A 159 -3.93 -11.41 -14.14
CA ARG A 159 -3.19 -12.36 -14.98
C ARG A 159 -1.93 -11.74 -15.59
N GLU A 160 -1.99 -10.49 -16.04
CA GLU A 160 -0.85 -9.80 -16.64
C GLU A 160 0.23 -9.49 -15.59
N VAL A 161 -0.15 -8.94 -14.43
CA VAL A 161 0.74 -8.72 -13.28
C VAL A 161 1.34 -10.04 -12.79
N GLY A 162 0.55 -11.11 -12.75
CA GLY A 162 0.99 -12.44 -12.32
C GLY A 162 2.15 -13.02 -13.13
N LYS A 163 2.24 -12.70 -14.44
CA LYS A 163 3.38 -13.09 -15.28
C LYS A 163 4.68 -12.46 -14.77
N TYR A 164 4.65 -11.13 -14.61
CA TYR A 164 5.81 -10.38 -14.12
C TYR A 164 6.16 -10.72 -12.68
N LEU A 165 5.17 -10.99 -11.82
CA LEU A 165 5.40 -11.47 -10.45
C LEU A 165 6.12 -12.82 -10.46
N HIS A 166 5.69 -13.77 -11.30
CA HIS A 166 6.34 -15.06 -11.41
C HIS A 166 7.79 -14.93 -11.90
N GLU A 167 8.02 -14.13 -12.94
CA GLU A 167 9.37 -13.83 -13.43
C GLU A 167 10.22 -13.21 -12.33
N ASN A 168 9.68 -12.23 -11.60
CA ASN A 168 10.46 -11.56 -10.57
C ASN A 168 10.79 -12.47 -9.39
N TYR A 169 9.83 -13.30 -8.98
CA TYR A 169 10.01 -14.26 -7.90
C TYR A 169 11.05 -15.36 -8.24
N THR A 170 11.25 -15.69 -9.51
CA THR A 170 12.25 -16.69 -9.91
C THR A 170 13.66 -16.11 -10.03
N ARG A 171 13.80 -14.79 -10.17
CA ARG A 171 15.11 -14.11 -10.22
C ARG A 171 15.81 -14.17 -8.86
N LYS A 172 17.14 -14.20 -8.93
CA LYS A 172 18.01 -14.02 -7.75
C LYS A 172 17.98 -12.55 -7.34
N LEU A 173 17.85 -12.29 -6.04
CA LEU A 173 17.88 -10.92 -5.52
C LEU A 173 19.29 -10.35 -5.54
N GLU A 174 19.36 -9.07 -5.91
CA GLU A 174 20.55 -8.25 -5.89
C GLU A 174 20.16 -6.86 -5.40
N ASN A 175 20.91 -6.25 -4.49
CA ASN A 175 20.60 -4.89 -4.03
C ASN A 175 19.16 -4.77 -3.48
N THR A 176 18.78 -5.61 -2.53
CA THR A 176 17.53 -5.45 -1.76
C THR A 176 17.65 -4.26 -0.79
N PRO A 177 16.59 -3.46 -0.55
CA PRO A 177 16.68 -2.33 0.37
C PRO A 177 16.96 -2.81 1.79
N LEU A 178 17.92 -2.19 2.50
CA LEU A 178 18.28 -2.57 3.86
C LEU A 178 17.17 -2.35 4.90
N ASP A 179 16.22 -1.47 4.60
CA ASP A 179 15.08 -1.13 5.44
C ASP A 179 13.75 -1.71 4.93
N LEU A 180 13.80 -2.68 4.01
CA LEU A 180 12.61 -3.39 3.55
C LEU A 180 11.90 -4.05 4.75
N ASP A 181 10.61 -3.75 4.93
CA ASP A 181 9.79 -4.42 5.93
C ASP A 181 9.57 -5.88 5.53
N LEU A 182 9.90 -6.79 6.43
CA LEU A 182 9.82 -8.23 6.18
C LEU A 182 8.49 -8.84 6.59
N LEU A 183 7.56 -8.06 7.18
CA LEU A 183 6.26 -8.55 7.62
C LEU A 183 5.49 -9.32 6.52
N PRO A 184 5.42 -8.87 5.25
CA PRO A 184 4.72 -9.60 4.21
C PRO A 184 5.21 -11.04 4.02
N TYR A 185 6.54 -11.23 4.06
CA TYR A 185 7.19 -12.52 3.86
C TYR A 185 7.10 -13.43 5.09
N VAL A 186 7.10 -12.84 6.28
CA VAL A 186 6.91 -13.58 7.55
C VAL A 186 5.49 -14.13 7.62
N GLU A 187 4.50 -13.30 7.33
CA GLU A 187 3.08 -13.66 7.39
C GLU A 187 2.68 -14.65 6.28
N SER A 188 3.30 -14.55 5.10
CA SER A 188 3.14 -15.54 4.02
C SER A 188 3.92 -16.85 4.25
N ARG A 189 4.77 -16.89 5.29
CA ARG A 189 5.67 -18.01 5.62
C ARG A 189 6.64 -18.36 4.48
N ASP A 190 7.06 -17.37 3.71
CA ASP A 190 7.96 -17.54 2.57
C ASP A 190 9.43 -17.59 3.02
N SER A 191 9.81 -18.74 3.59
CA SER A 191 11.16 -18.97 4.13
C SER A 191 12.26 -18.86 3.05
N LYS A 192 11.92 -19.18 1.80
CA LYS A 192 12.84 -19.06 0.66
C LYS A 192 13.12 -17.59 0.35
N ALA A 193 12.08 -16.77 0.19
CA ALA A 193 12.23 -15.33 -0.02
C ALA A 193 13.01 -14.67 1.12
N LEU A 194 12.67 -14.99 2.37
CA LEU A 194 13.35 -14.45 3.55
C LEU A 194 14.85 -14.77 3.56
N LYS A 195 15.25 -15.97 3.14
CA LYS A 195 16.66 -16.34 3.05
C LYS A 195 17.38 -15.50 2.00
N GLU A 196 16.84 -15.42 0.79
CA GLU A 196 17.45 -14.68 -0.32
C GLU A 196 17.54 -13.17 -0.03
N ILE A 197 16.52 -12.59 0.62
CA ILE A 197 16.53 -11.18 1.04
C ILE A 197 17.71 -10.92 1.99
N LYS A 198 17.89 -11.77 3.01
CA LYS A 198 18.99 -11.65 3.97
C LYS A 198 20.36 -11.78 3.31
N GLU A 199 20.52 -12.73 2.38
CA GLU A 199 21.76 -12.90 1.61
C GLU A 199 22.07 -11.66 0.77
N SER A 200 21.06 -11.08 0.10
CA SER A 200 21.24 -9.86 -0.67
C SER A 200 21.60 -8.66 0.21
N MET A 201 20.93 -8.48 1.35
CA MET A 201 21.22 -7.39 2.30
C MET A 201 22.65 -7.50 2.85
N ASN A 202 23.08 -8.70 3.25
CA ASN A 202 24.43 -8.94 3.75
C ASN A 202 25.50 -8.61 2.70
N THR A 203 25.26 -9.01 1.45
CA THR A 203 26.15 -8.70 0.32
C THR A 203 26.28 -7.18 0.14
N GLN A 204 25.17 -6.45 0.22
CA GLN A 204 25.17 -4.99 0.11
C GLN A 204 25.95 -4.32 1.26
N ILE A 205 25.75 -4.79 2.50
CA ILE A 205 26.47 -4.29 3.68
C ILE A 205 27.99 -4.49 3.52
N LEU A 206 28.42 -5.67 3.07
CA LEU A 206 29.84 -5.97 2.83
C LEU A 206 30.42 -5.08 1.73
N ASN A 207 29.69 -4.86 0.63
CA ASN A 207 30.14 -3.98 -0.45
C ASN A 207 30.32 -2.54 0.03
N ILE A 208 29.38 -2.01 0.82
CA ILE A 208 29.46 -0.68 1.44
C ILE A 208 30.69 -0.60 2.36
N ALA A 209 30.94 -1.61 3.19
CA ALA A 209 32.08 -1.63 4.10
C ALA A 209 33.44 -1.70 3.39
N GLN A 210 33.49 -2.28 2.19
CA GLN A 210 34.72 -2.44 1.41
C GLN A 210 35.02 -1.27 0.46
N HIS A 211 34.02 -0.50 0.05
CA HIS A 211 34.14 0.52 -1.00
C HIS A 211 33.58 1.90 -0.61
N GLY A 212 33.11 2.05 0.63
CA GLY A 212 32.61 3.32 1.14
C GLY A 212 33.73 4.22 1.65
N GLU A 213 34.26 5.06 0.76
CA GLU A 213 34.77 6.41 1.09
C GLU A 213 33.72 7.46 0.67
#